data_AF-A0A3A9BYV6-F1
#
_entry.id   AF-A0A3A9BYV6-F1
#
_cell.length_a   1.000
_cell.length_b   1.000
_cell.length_c   1.000
_cell.angle_alpha   90.00
_cell.angle_beta   90.00
_cell.angle_gamma   90.00
#
_symmetry.space_group_name_H-M   'P 1'
#
loop_
_entity.id
_entity.type
_entity.pdbx_description
1 polymer ?
#
loop_
_entity_poly.entity_id
_entity_poly.type
_entity_poly.pdbx_seq_one_letter_code
_entity_poly.pdbx_strand_id
1 'polypeptide(L)'
;MYKRKVGTAIVCAVCIFLIVSAFFAKDFVLYDYHMNVSDYHYAKTEEEKPLSADTSVWSSYGDAGKAVYYGVSDEIREENMTVYALTQTGEMSVTNGNENPIRKDSLGHFIATLPMTEVDIDGDGEAEKVYDYARADLGLNAFNPAPQRFLAEEIPFELVFAERKHIMVYYGNEILKDAEIFVTSYNGERKKYQTDEHGWIQGLPNRDIREGFTAVYSPDGEVVYRMHYALEDYPYFSVHFWKAHLPLVVIFALAGIGIAAV
;
A
#
# COMPACT_ATOMS: atom_id res chain seq x y z
N MET A 1 6.28 15.11 52.20
CA MET A 1 6.85 15.62 50.92
C MET A 1 7.88 14.69 50.29
N TYR A 2 8.80 14.07 51.06
CA TYR A 2 9.87 13.21 50.52
C TYR A 2 9.36 11.99 49.74
N LYS A 3 8.41 11.22 50.31
CA LYS A 3 7.77 10.07 49.63
C LYS A 3 7.09 10.42 48.30
N ARG A 4 6.53 11.63 48.20
CA ARG A 4 5.84 12.10 46.98
C ARG A 4 6.84 12.46 45.88
N LYS A 5 8.00 13.05 46.23
CA LYS A 5 9.11 13.32 45.29
C LYS A 5 9.78 12.04 44.79
N VAL A 6 9.95 11.03 45.66
CA VAL A 6 10.49 9.72 45.26
C VAL A 6 9.53 9.00 44.31
N GLY A 7 8.22 9.03 44.59
CA GLY A 7 7.21 8.47 43.69
C GLY A 7 7.21 9.14 42.31
N THR A 8 7.30 10.47 42.25
CA THR A 8 7.39 11.20 40.96
C THR A 8 8.69 10.88 40.21
N ALA A 9 9.82 10.74 40.91
CA ALA A 9 11.09 10.38 40.28
C ALA A 9 11.07 8.96 39.70
N ILE A 10 10.44 8.00 40.38
CA ILE A 10 10.27 6.63 39.88
C ILE A 10 9.35 6.64 38.65
N VAL A 11 8.23 7.37 38.69
CA VAL A 11 7.33 7.49 37.53
C VAL A 11 8.06 8.14 36.35
N CYS A 12 8.85 9.20 36.56
CA CYS A 12 9.65 9.80 35.50
C CYS A 12 10.71 8.84 34.95
N ALA A 13 11.37 8.06 35.81
CA ALA A 13 12.34 7.05 35.37
C ALA A 13 11.67 5.93 34.55
N VAL A 14 10.49 5.48 34.97
CA VAL A 14 9.68 4.53 34.20
C VAL A 14 9.24 5.14 32.87
N CYS A 15 8.75 6.38 32.85
CA CYS A 15 8.36 7.05 31.60
C CYS A 15 9.55 7.23 30.64
N ILE A 16 10.72 7.64 31.13
CA ILE A 16 11.94 7.75 30.33
C ILE A 16 12.35 6.37 29.82
N PHE A 17 12.30 5.34 30.67
CA PHE A 17 12.59 3.97 30.25
C PHE A 17 11.61 3.46 29.20
N LEU A 18 10.31 3.74 29.34
CA LEU A 18 9.28 3.40 28.34
C LEU A 18 9.54 4.09 27.00
N ILE A 19 9.89 5.38 27.00
CA ILE A 19 10.22 6.15 25.79
C ILE A 19 11.47 5.58 25.13
N VAL A 20 12.51 5.30 25.92
CA VAL A 20 13.77 4.72 25.43
C VAL A 20 13.55 3.30 24.92
N SER A 21 12.80 2.47 25.64
CA SER A 21 12.44 1.11 25.21
C SER A 21 11.57 1.11 23.97
N ALA A 22 10.63 2.04 23.80
CA ALA A 22 9.89 2.19 22.55
C ALA A 22 10.81 2.57 21.38
N PHE A 23 11.84 3.37 21.64
CA PHE A 23 12.84 3.74 20.63
C PHE A 23 13.75 2.55 20.24
N PHE A 24 14.08 1.68 21.19
CA PHE A 24 14.91 0.48 20.98
C PHE A 24 14.11 -0.81 20.69
N ALA A 25 12.77 -0.78 20.81
CA ALA A 25 11.90 -1.94 20.55
C ALA A 25 12.09 -2.50 19.14
N LYS A 26 12.42 -1.64 18.18
CA LYS A 26 12.76 -2.03 16.80
C LYS A 26 13.97 -2.98 16.69
N ASP A 27 14.84 -3.03 17.71
CA ASP A 27 16.09 -3.79 17.72
C ASP A 27 16.05 -5.03 18.65
N PHE A 28 14.92 -5.29 19.34
CA PHE A 28 14.79 -6.47 20.21
C PHE A 28 14.34 -7.72 19.44
N VAL A 29 15.10 -8.81 19.56
CA VAL A 29 14.86 -10.11 18.90
C VAL A 29 13.54 -10.80 19.32
N LEU A 30 12.92 -10.39 20.42
CA LEU A 30 11.58 -10.86 20.85
C LEU A 30 10.42 -10.12 20.16
N TYR A 31 10.74 -9.16 19.30
CA TYR A 31 9.81 -8.29 18.57
C TYR A 31 9.90 -8.61 17.07
N ASP A 32 9.47 -9.80 16.68
CA ASP A 32 9.19 -10.08 15.27
C ASP A 32 7.67 -10.11 15.13
N TYR A 33 7.05 -8.94 14.89
CA TYR A 33 5.70 -8.94 14.35
C TYR A 33 5.84 -9.62 13.00
N HIS A 34 5.45 -10.89 12.93
CA HIS A 34 5.72 -11.71 11.76
C HIS A 34 5.01 -11.08 10.55
N MET A 35 5.78 -10.41 9.69
CA MET A 35 5.30 -9.65 8.53
C MET A 35 5.46 -10.48 7.25
N ASN A 36 5.21 -11.78 7.34
CA ASN A 36 5.22 -12.62 6.15
C ASN A 36 3.99 -12.31 5.31
N VAL A 37 4.19 -12.19 3.99
CA VAL A 37 3.10 -11.93 3.03
C VAL A 37 1.95 -12.93 3.18
N SER A 38 2.26 -14.19 3.47
CA SER A 38 1.27 -15.24 3.70
C SER A 38 0.40 -15.07 4.95
N ASP A 39 0.79 -14.19 5.87
CA ASP A 39 0.00 -13.90 7.08
C ASP A 39 -1.09 -12.85 6.81
N TYR A 40 -1.07 -12.23 5.62
CA TYR A 40 -2.05 -11.23 5.23
C TYR A 40 -3.33 -11.88 4.73
N HIS A 41 -4.45 -11.21 4.99
CA HIS A 41 -5.71 -11.50 4.33
C HIS A 41 -5.89 -10.59 3.12
N TYR A 42 -6.16 -11.18 1.96
CA TYR A 42 -6.68 -10.46 0.81
C TYR A 42 -8.21 -10.50 0.86
N ALA A 43 -8.88 -9.36 0.90
CA ALA A 43 -10.33 -9.33 1.07
C ALA A 43 -10.98 -8.08 0.48
N LYS A 44 -12.28 -8.15 0.22
CA LYS A 44 -13.03 -6.97 -0.16
C LYS A 44 -13.09 -5.97 1.00
N THR A 45 -12.89 -4.69 0.73
CA THR A 45 -13.08 -3.63 1.73
C THR A 45 -14.57 -3.40 2.00
N GLU A 46 -14.90 -3.12 3.26
CA GLU A 46 -16.21 -2.57 3.66
C GLU A 46 -16.16 -1.04 3.82
N GLU A 47 -14.99 -0.44 3.65
CA GLU A 47 -14.79 1.00 3.74
C GLU A 47 -15.25 1.72 2.48
N GLU A 48 -15.54 3.02 2.64
CA GLU A 48 -15.88 3.88 1.51
C GLU A 48 -14.71 3.99 0.52
N LYS A 49 -15.04 4.23 -0.74
CA LYS A 49 -14.06 4.45 -1.81
C LYS A 49 -13.16 5.65 -1.45
N PRO A 50 -11.83 5.50 -1.44
CA PRO A 50 -10.94 6.61 -1.12
C PRO A 50 -10.98 7.67 -2.22
N LEU A 51 -10.79 8.94 -1.85
CA LEU A 51 -10.80 10.07 -2.79
C LEU A 51 -9.72 9.96 -3.88
N SER A 52 -8.62 9.24 -3.58
CA SER A 52 -7.56 8.94 -4.53
C SER A 52 -7.99 7.98 -5.65
N ALA A 53 -8.99 7.13 -5.41
CA ALA A 53 -9.38 6.07 -6.33
C ALA A 53 -10.27 6.61 -7.46
N ASP A 54 -9.65 7.25 -8.43
CA ASP A 54 -10.30 7.67 -9.69
C ASP A 54 -10.37 6.50 -10.71
N THR A 55 -10.76 5.32 -10.22
CA THR A 55 -10.83 4.04 -10.93
C THR A 55 -12.03 3.24 -10.45
N SER A 56 -12.46 2.24 -11.20
CA SER A 56 -13.57 1.37 -10.78
C SER A 56 -13.14 0.25 -9.82
N VAL A 57 -11.83 -0.04 -9.74
CA VAL A 57 -11.18 -0.95 -8.79
C VAL A 57 -10.07 -0.22 -8.05
N TRP A 58 -9.89 -0.47 -6.76
CA TRP A 58 -8.84 0.15 -5.94
C TRP A 58 -8.32 -0.81 -4.87
N SER A 59 -7.20 -0.48 -4.27
CA SER A 59 -6.62 -1.22 -3.15
C SER A 59 -6.45 -0.34 -1.91
N SER A 60 -6.50 -0.93 -0.73
CA SER A 60 -6.20 -0.25 0.53
C SER A 60 -5.61 -1.22 1.55
N TYR A 61 -5.17 -0.69 2.69
CA TYR A 61 -4.62 -1.50 3.78
C TYR A 61 -5.40 -1.23 5.06
N GLY A 62 -5.62 -2.29 5.84
CA GLY A 62 -6.30 -2.16 7.13
C GLY A 62 -5.43 -1.53 8.21
N ASP A 63 -6.01 -0.62 9.01
CA ASP A 63 -5.36 0.06 10.14
C ASP A 63 -4.69 -0.87 11.16
N ALA A 64 -5.21 -2.10 11.27
CA ALA A 64 -4.74 -3.13 12.18
C ALA A 64 -3.45 -3.84 11.73
N GLY A 65 -3.01 -3.64 10.47
CA GLY A 65 -2.01 -4.45 9.79
C GLY A 65 -2.53 -5.83 9.37
N LYS A 66 -1.79 -6.50 8.48
CA LYS A 66 -2.08 -7.86 7.95
C LYS A 66 -3.35 -8.00 7.10
N ALA A 67 -3.80 -6.93 6.47
CA ALA A 67 -4.87 -7.02 5.47
C ALA A 67 -4.56 -6.14 4.27
N VAL A 68 -4.67 -6.73 3.08
CA VAL A 68 -4.75 -6.04 1.81
C VAL A 68 -6.20 -6.08 1.40
N TYR A 69 -6.79 -4.92 1.23
CA TYR A 69 -8.15 -4.82 0.77
C TYR A 69 -8.21 -4.42 -0.69
N TYR A 70 -9.20 -4.94 -1.41
CA TYR A 70 -9.62 -4.40 -2.70
C TYR A 70 -11.04 -3.86 -2.59
N GLY A 71 -11.34 -2.81 -3.33
CA GLY A 71 -12.70 -2.37 -3.57
C GLY A 71 -13.01 -2.36 -5.05
N VAL A 72 -14.28 -2.59 -5.37
CA VAL A 72 -14.83 -2.48 -6.72
C VAL A 72 -16.11 -1.66 -6.62
N SER A 73 -16.36 -0.85 -7.65
CA SER A 73 -17.57 -0.02 -7.71
C SER A 73 -18.82 -0.89 -7.66
N ASP A 74 -19.90 -0.41 -7.05
CA ASP A 74 -21.10 -1.22 -6.72
C ASP A 74 -21.75 -1.92 -7.91
N GLU A 75 -21.57 -1.36 -9.11
CA GLU A 75 -22.08 -1.87 -10.38
C GLU A 75 -21.29 -3.08 -10.91
N ILE A 76 -20.10 -3.33 -10.35
CA ILE A 76 -19.16 -4.35 -10.82
C ILE A 76 -19.22 -5.57 -9.93
N ARG A 77 -19.47 -6.73 -10.56
CA ARG A 77 -19.41 -8.03 -9.88
C ARG A 77 -17.95 -8.44 -9.70
N GLU A 78 -17.62 -8.94 -8.52
CA GLU A 78 -16.27 -9.35 -8.14
C GLU A 78 -15.68 -10.43 -9.06
N GLU A 79 -16.52 -11.31 -9.60
CA GLU A 79 -16.15 -12.36 -10.57
C GLU A 79 -15.58 -11.83 -11.90
N ASN A 80 -15.80 -10.54 -12.19
CA ASN A 80 -15.22 -9.87 -13.36
C ASN A 80 -13.79 -9.39 -13.09
N MET A 81 -13.35 -9.37 -11.84
CA MET A 81 -12.02 -8.92 -11.46
C MET A 81 -11.02 -10.08 -11.59
N THR A 82 -9.84 -9.79 -12.14
CA THR A 82 -8.70 -10.73 -12.15
C THR A 82 -7.60 -10.18 -11.27
N VAL A 83 -7.08 -10.99 -10.36
CA VAL A 83 -5.96 -10.64 -9.48
C VAL A 83 -4.72 -11.38 -9.93
N TYR A 84 -3.68 -10.61 -10.17
CA TYR A 84 -2.34 -11.08 -10.49
C TYR A 84 -1.46 -10.90 -9.27
N ALA A 85 -0.64 -11.90 -8.94
CA ALA A 85 0.38 -11.78 -7.89
C ALA A 85 1.75 -12.27 -8.37
N LEU A 86 2.82 -11.58 -7.96
CA LEU A 86 4.18 -12.03 -8.21
C LEU A 86 4.61 -13.08 -7.19
N THR A 87 5.17 -14.19 -7.66
CA THR A 87 5.75 -15.24 -6.83
C THR A 87 7.25 -15.02 -6.63
N GLN A 88 7.84 -15.71 -5.65
CA GLN A 88 9.28 -15.70 -5.36
C GLN A 88 10.14 -16.19 -6.54
N THR A 89 9.57 -16.93 -7.49
CA THR A 89 10.25 -17.35 -8.73
C THR A 89 10.24 -16.26 -9.81
N GLY A 90 9.56 -15.14 -9.57
CA GLY A 90 9.32 -14.08 -10.56
C GLY A 90 8.20 -14.43 -11.55
N GLU A 91 7.44 -15.50 -11.29
CA GLU A 91 6.30 -15.89 -12.10
C GLU A 91 5.04 -15.16 -11.64
N MET A 92 4.11 -14.99 -12.57
CA MET A 92 2.80 -14.41 -12.30
C MET A 92 1.79 -15.51 -11.96
N SER A 93 1.19 -15.43 -10.78
CA SER A 93 0.01 -16.21 -10.40
C SER A 93 -1.24 -15.43 -10.75
N VAL A 94 -2.27 -16.12 -11.26
CA VAL A 94 -3.54 -15.51 -11.68
C VAL A 94 -4.68 -16.14 -10.90
N THR A 95 -5.51 -15.30 -10.28
CA THR A 95 -6.69 -15.71 -9.51
C THR A 95 -7.90 -14.89 -9.96
N ASN A 96 -9.04 -15.52 -10.22
CA ASN A 96 -10.28 -14.79 -10.46
C ASN A 96 -10.87 -14.34 -9.11
N GLY A 97 -11.22 -13.06 -8.99
CA GLY A 97 -11.80 -12.48 -7.79
C GLY A 97 -10.78 -12.29 -6.67
N ASN A 98 -10.69 -13.24 -5.75
CA ASN A 98 -10.01 -13.05 -4.47
C ASN A 98 -8.88 -14.08 -4.22
N GLU A 99 -7.68 -13.58 -3.93
CA GLU A 99 -6.54 -14.42 -3.53
C GLU A 99 -6.48 -14.63 -2.00
N ASN A 100 -7.47 -15.33 -1.45
CA ASN A 100 -7.52 -15.66 -0.02
C ASN A 100 -7.65 -17.17 0.21
N PRO A 101 -6.70 -17.81 0.93
CA PRO A 101 -5.49 -17.24 1.52
C PRO A 101 -4.46 -16.81 0.48
N ILE A 102 -3.67 -15.79 0.82
CA ILE A 102 -2.53 -15.37 -0.01
C ILE A 102 -1.53 -16.52 -0.10
N ARG A 103 -0.98 -16.74 -1.29
CA ARG A 103 -0.04 -17.83 -1.51
C ARG A 103 1.23 -17.67 -0.67
N LYS A 104 1.77 -18.80 -0.21
CA LYS A 104 2.99 -18.84 0.60
C LYS A 104 4.24 -18.36 -0.14
N ASP A 105 4.24 -18.51 -1.46
CA ASP A 105 5.32 -18.10 -2.34
C ASP A 105 5.11 -16.69 -2.93
N SER A 106 4.13 -15.91 -2.45
CA SER A 106 3.91 -14.53 -2.91
C SER A 106 5.04 -13.59 -2.47
N LEU A 107 5.43 -12.67 -3.35
CA LEU A 107 6.35 -11.57 -3.05
C LEU A 107 5.64 -10.36 -2.42
N GLY A 108 4.30 -10.33 -2.40
CA GLY A 108 3.54 -9.21 -1.85
C GLY A 108 3.24 -8.09 -2.85
N HIS A 109 3.29 -8.40 -4.15
CA HIS A 109 2.87 -7.49 -5.22
C HIS A 109 1.60 -8.04 -5.85
N PHE A 110 0.56 -7.22 -5.92
CA PHE A 110 -0.74 -7.59 -6.47
C PHE A 110 -1.20 -6.54 -7.48
N ILE A 111 -1.80 -6.98 -8.57
CA ILE A 111 -2.55 -6.13 -9.49
C ILE A 111 -3.94 -6.73 -9.69
N ALA A 112 -4.98 -6.00 -9.30
CA ALA A 112 -6.35 -6.30 -9.64
C ALA A 112 -6.73 -5.56 -10.93
N THR A 113 -7.37 -6.26 -11.86
CA THR A 113 -7.76 -5.72 -13.17
C THR A 113 -9.24 -5.95 -13.42
N LEU A 114 -9.84 -5.04 -14.18
CA LEU A 114 -11.19 -5.18 -14.71
C LEU A 114 -11.15 -5.33 -16.23
N PRO A 115 -12.20 -5.92 -16.85
CA PRO A 115 -12.35 -5.93 -18.28
C PRO A 115 -12.47 -4.50 -18.81
N MET A 116 -12.04 -4.29 -20.05
CA MET A 116 -12.18 -3.00 -20.73
C MET A 116 -13.65 -2.56 -20.80
N THR A 117 -13.90 -1.28 -20.55
CA THR A 117 -15.21 -0.65 -20.70
C THR A 117 -15.12 0.53 -21.67
N GLU A 118 -16.26 0.88 -22.28
CA GLU A 118 -16.38 2.09 -23.09
C GLU A 118 -17.15 3.15 -22.29
N VAL A 119 -16.49 4.26 -21.98
CA VAL A 119 -17.04 5.34 -21.14
C VAL A 119 -16.53 6.68 -21.68
N ASP A 120 -17.43 7.64 -21.81
CA ASP A 120 -17.11 9.05 -22.07
C ASP A 120 -16.55 9.68 -20.78
N ILE A 121 -15.22 9.77 -20.68
CA ILE A 121 -14.49 10.25 -19.51
C ILE A 121 -14.39 11.78 -19.49
N ASP A 122 -14.29 12.42 -20.66
CA ASP A 122 -14.05 13.86 -20.77
C ASP A 122 -15.31 14.69 -21.07
N GLY A 123 -16.42 14.02 -21.36
CA GLY A 123 -17.74 14.61 -21.58
C GLY A 123 -17.92 15.18 -22.98
N ASP A 124 -17.09 14.79 -23.95
CA ASP A 124 -17.18 15.26 -25.33
C ASP A 124 -18.26 14.54 -26.16
N GLY A 125 -18.82 13.45 -25.62
CA GLY A 125 -19.88 12.64 -26.23
C GLY A 125 -19.39 11.43 -27.03
N GLU A 126 -18.07 11.27 -27.20
CA GLU A 126 -17.45 10.05 -27.70
C GLU A 126 -17.03 9.16 -26.51
N ALA A 127 -16.97 7.84 -26.72
CA ALA A 127 -16.62 6.91 -25.65
C ALA A 127 -15.16 6.46 -25.80
N GLU A 128 -14.36 6.60 -24.74
CA GLU A 128 -13.01 6.06 -24.68
C GLU A 128 -13.00 4.61 -24.20
N LYS A 129 -11.99 3.86 -24.63
CA LYS A 129 -11.70 2.53 -24.08
C LYS A 129 -10.93 2.69 -22.78
N VAL A 130 -11.57 2.33 -21.67
CA VAL A 130 -11.02 2.49 -20.33
C VAL A 130 -10.56 1.15 -19.78
N TYR A 131 -9.32 1.13 -19.30
CA TYR A 131 -8.72 0.01 -18.59
C TYR A 131 -8.42 0.41 -17.15
N ASP A 132 -9.09 -0.25 -16.21
CA ASP A 132 -8.94 0.02 -14.78
C ASP A 132 -8.13 -1.06 -14.07
N TYR A 133 -7.15 -0.60 -13.31
CA TYR A 133 -6.24 -1.42 -12.52
C TYR A 133 -6.14 -0.89 -11.08
N ALA A 134 -5.81 -1.77 -10.15
CA ALA A 134 -5.37 -1.42 -8.81
C ALA A 134 -4.15 -2.23 -8.43
N ARG A 135 -3.06 -1.56 -8.08
CA ARG A 135 -1.82 -2.18 -7.63
C ARG A 135 -1.66 -2.00 -6.11
N ALA A 136 -1.32 -3.08 -5.43
CA ALA A 136 -0.97 -3.10 -4.02
C ALA A 136 0.41 -3.73 -3.83
N ASP A 137 1.33 -2.99 -3.20
CA ASP A 137 2.67 -3.48 -2.87
C ASP A 137 2.86 -3.53 -1.34
N LEU A 138 3.24 -4.68 -0.78
CA LEU A 138 3.37 -4.87 0.66
C LEU A 138 4.63 -5.64 1.08
N GLY A 139 4.95 -5.55 2.36
CA GLY A 139 6.05 -6.25 2.99
C GLY A 139 7.41 -5.73 2.57
N LEU A 140 8.45 -6.44 3.01
CA LEU A 140 9.85 -6.01 2.81
C LEU A 140 10.26 -5.93 1.33
N ASN A 141 9.62 -6.73 0.47
CA ASN A 141 9.92 -6.77 -0.97
C ASN A 141 9.48 -5.49 -1.69
N ALA A 142 8.42 -4.82 -1.22
CA ALA A 142 8.00 -3.52 -1.75
C ALA A 142 9.10 -2.45 -1.64
N PHE A 143 9.99 -2.56 -0.65
CA PHE A 143 11.07 -1.60 -0.43
C PHE A 143 12.43 -2.06 -1.00
N ASN A 144 12.42 -3.12 -1.83
CA ASN A 144 13.59 -3.56 -2.58
C ASN A 144 13.97 -2.47 -3.59
N PRO A 145 15.25 -2.07 -3.68
CA PRO A 145 15.69 -1.11 -4.70
C PRO A 145 15.45 -1.58 -6.14
N ALA A 146 15.38 -2.89 -6.38
CA ALA A 146 15.09 -3.44 -7.71
C ALA A 146 13.57 -3.40 -7.98
N PRO A 147 13.11 -2.70 -9.04
CA PRO A 147 11.69 -2.63 -9.39
C PRO A 147 11.11 -4.03 -9.65
N GLN A 148 9.98 -4.36 -9.00
CA GLN A 148 9.27 -5.62 -9.19
C GLN A 148 8.13 -5.43 -10.19
N ARG A 149 8.19 -6.17 -11.30
CA ARG A 149 7.33 -5.98 -12.47
C ARG A 149 6.59 -7.25 -12.83
N PHE A 150 5.37 -7.11 -13.32
CA PHE A 150 4.57 -8.25 -13.80
C PHE A 150 4.96 -8.73 -15.20
N LEU A 151 5.46 -7.83 -16.06
CA LEU A 151 5.88 -8.16 -17.44
C LEU A 151 4.79 -8.86 -18.28
N ALA A 152 3.52 -8.57 -17.99
CA ALA A 152 2.36 -9.22 -18.59
C ALA A 152 1.75 -8.35 -19.70
N GLU A 153 1.39 -8.96 -20.84
CA GLU A 153 0.74 -8.24 -21.94
C GLU A 153 -0.66 -7.75 -21.56
N GLU A 154 -1.32 -8.44 -20.62
CA GLU A 154 -2.63 -8.08 -20.05
C GLU A 154 -2.57 -6.84 -19.16
N ILE A 155 -1.37 -6.46 -18.71
CA ILE A 155 -1.11 -5.29 -17.86
C ILE A 155 -0.17 -4.34 -18.62
N PRO A 156 -0.65 -3.72 -19.71
CA PRO A 156 0.19 -2.86 -20.55
C PRO A 156 0.63 -1.60 -19.83
N PHE A 157 -0.13 -1.11 -18.84
CA PHE A 157 0.20 0.07 -18.03
C PHE A 157 0.50 -0.36 -16.60
N GLU A 158 1.72 -0.13 -16.12
CA GLU A 158 2.17 -0.58 -14.80
C GLU A 158 2.92 0.54 -14.05
N LEU A 159 2.48 0.81 -12.82
CA LEU A 159 3.16 1.69 -11.87
C LEU A 159 4.04 0.83 -10.96
N VAL A 160 5.30 1.19 -10.75
CA VAL A 160 6.22 0.42 -9.91
C VAL A 160 6.94 1.35 -8.93
N PHE A 161 6.88 1.04 -7.64
CA PHE A 161 7.68 1.76 -6.65
C PHE A 161 9.15 1.38 -6.75
N ALA A 162 10.00 2.40 -6.85
CA ALA A 162 11.42 2.28 -7.09
C ALA A 162 12.20 3.24 -6.18
N GLU A 163 13.44 2.85 -5.87
CA GLU A 163 14.37 3.63 -5.04
C GLU A 163 13.80 4.12 -3.69
N ARG A 164 12.71 3.51 -3.21
CA ARG A 164 11.99 3.87 -1.98
C ARG A 164 11.38 5.27 -1.96
N LYS A 165 11.24 5.93 -3.12
CA LYS A 165 10.66 7.29 -3.21
C LYS A 165 10.08 7.66 -4.57
N HIS A 166 10.26 6.83 -5.58
CA HIS A 166 9.86 7.15 -6.95
C HIS A 166 8.84 6.14 -7.45
N ILE A 167 7.91 6.61 -8.27
CA ILE A 167 7.02 5.76 -9.05
C ILE A 167 7.55 5.77 -10.47
N MET A 168 8.02 4.62 -10.92
CA MET A 168 8.37 4.34 -12.32
C MET A 168 7.11 3.92 -13.07
N VAL A 169 6.93 4.49 -14.27
CA VAL A 169 5.80 4.16 -15.15
C VAL A 169 6.29 3.31 -16.30
N TYR A 170 5.57 2.22 -16.56
CA TYR A 170 5.80 1.34 -17.70
C TYR A 170 4.58 1.33 -18.61
N TYR A 171 4.83 1.31 -19.91
CA TYR A 171 3.82 1.08 -20.94
C TYR A 171 4.32 0.05 -21.96
N GLY A 172 3.54 -0.99 -22.24
CA GLY A 172 3.90 -2.05 -23.19
C GLY A 172 5.19 -2.79 -22.81
N ASN A 173 5.43 -3.00 -21.52
CA ASN A 173 6.67 -3.54 -20.96
C ASN A 173 7.94 -2.69 -21.17
N GLU A 174 7.81 -1.45 -21.62
CA GLU A 174 8.91 -0.49 -21.75
C GLU A 174 8.76 0.65 -20.74
N ILE A 175 9.88 1.30 -20.40
CA ILE A 175 9.87 2.48 -19.52
C ILE A 175 9.19 3.62 -20.28
N LEU A 176 8.15 4.21 -19.69
CA LEU A 176 7.42 5.31 -20.29
C LEU A 176 8.09 6.65 -19.95
N LYS A 177 8.81 7.22 -20.92
CA LYS A 177 9.57 8.46 -20.78
C LYS A 177 8.87 9.64 -21.45
N ASP A 178 9.11 10.85 -20.95
CA ASP A 178 8.62 12.11 -21.52
C ASP A 178 7.11 12.10 -21.80
N ALA A 179 6.35 11.41 -20.94
CA ALA A 179 4.92 11.21 -21.10
C ALA A 179 4.12 11.99 -20.06
N GLU A 180 2.95 12.46 -20.48
CA GLU A 180 1.99 13.11 -19.61
C GLU A 180 1.22 12.09 -18.77
N ILE A 181 1.22 12.30 -17.45
CA ILE A 181 0.48 11.47 -16.50
C ILE A 181 -0.41 12.37 -15.67
N PHE A 182 -1.71 12.10 -15.64
CA PHE A 182 -2.61 12.74 -14.68
C PHE A 182 -2.63 11.92 -13.40
N VAL A 183 -2.44 12.57 -12.26
CA VAL A 183 -2.48 11.92 -10.95
C VAL A 183 -3.63 12.51 -10.15
N THR A 184 -4.50 11.64 -9.65
CA THR A 184 -5.49 11.96 -8.61
C THR A 184 -4.88 11.62 -7.25
N SER A 185 -4.64 12.66 -6.46
CA SER A 185 -3.89 12.64 -5.19
C SER A 185 -4.72 12.03 -4.05
N TYR A 186 -4.10 11.80 -2.87
CA TYR A 186 -4.79 11.22 -1.70
C TYR A 186 -6.05 12.00 -1.28
N ASN A 187 -6.07 13.31 -1.54
CA ASN A 187 -7.17 14.24 -1.22
C ASN A 187 -8.20 14.41 -2.36
N GLY A 188 -8.04 13.67 -3.48
CA GLY A 188 -8.87 13.80 -4.68
C GLY A 188 -8.48 14.93 -5.63
N GLU A 189 -7.41 15.68 -5.35
CA GLU A 189 -6.93 16.72 -6.28
C GLU A 189 -6.26 16.06 -7.49
N ARG A 190 -6.75 16.39 -8.70
CA ARG A 190 -6.18 15.92 -9.96
C ARG A 190 -5.17 16.93 -10.48
N LYS A 191 -3.95 16.46 -10.77
CA LYS A 191 -2.86 17.28 -11.29
C LYS A 191 -2.10 16.54 -12.39
N LYS A 192 -1.62 17.31 -13.36
CA LYS A 192 -0.77 16.85 -14.45
C LYS A 192 0.69 16.79 -14.04
N TYR A 193 1.35 15.69 -14.38
CA TYR A 193 2.76 15.42 -14.18
C TYR A 193 3.40 14.96 -15.50
N GLN A 194 4.73 14.88 -15.50
CA GLN A 194 5.53 14.38 -16.62
C GLN A 194 6.48 13.29 -16.13
N THR A 195 6.68 12.26 -16.94
CA THR A 195 7.73 11.26 -16.67
C THR A 195 9.09 11.75 -17.17
N ASP A 196 10.17 11.37 -16.47
CA ASP A 196 11.55 11.73 -16.84
C ASP A 196 12.25 10.67 -17.70
N GLU A 197 13.55 10.85 -17.94
CA GLU A 197 14.39 9.90 -18.69
C GLU A 197 14.47 8.49 -18.05
N HIS A 198 14.14 8.36 -16.77
CA HIS A 198 14.06 7.10 -16.02
C HIS A 198 12.62 6.56 -15.93
N GLY A 199 11.64 7.29 -16.48
CA GLY A 199 10.22 6.99 -16.39
C GLY A 199 9.60 7.36 -15.03
N TRP A 200 10.26 8.20 -14.24
CA TRP A 200 9.74 8.64 -12.94
C TRP A 200 8.73 9.75 -13.10
N ILE A 201 7.60 9.67 -12.39
CA ILE A 201 6.67 10.80 -12.27
C ILE A 201 7.35 11.94 -11.49
N GLN A 202 7.80 12.98 -12.20
CA GLN A 202 8.60 14.04 -11.61
C GLN A 202 7.80 14.88 -10.60
N GLY A 203 8.31 14.98 -9.38
CA GLY A 203 7.72 15.85 -8.35
C GLY A 203 6.44 15.30 -7.71
N LEU A 204 6.14 14.01 -7.88
CA LEU A 204 5.08 13.32 -7.14
C LEU A 204 5.37 13.39 -5.63
N PRO A 205 4.47 13.96 -4.80
CA PRO A 205 4.67 14.00 -3.36
C PRO A 205 4.76 12.61 -2.72
N ASN A 206 5.71 12.42 -1.79
CA ASN A 206 5.82 11.19 -1.01
C ASN A 206 4.53 10.84 -0.25
N ARG A 207 3.73 11.86 0.09
CA ARG A 207 2.45 11.67 0.76
C ARG A 207 1.47 10.93 -0.13
N ASP A 208 1.39 11.27 -1.42
CA ASP A 208 0.54 10.57 -2.38
C ASP A 208 0.98 9.11 -2.53
N ILE A 209 2.29 8.85 -2.58
CA ILE A 209 2.81 7.48 -2.66
C ILE A 209 2.43 6.65 -1.43
N ARG A 210 2.43 7.25 -0.22
CA ARG A 210 2.16 6.55 1.05
C ARG A 210 0.67 6.41 1.36
N GLU A 211 -0.15 7.40 1.01
CA GLU A 211 -1.60 7.40 1.27
C GLU A 211 -2.41 6.82 0.08
N GLY A 212 -1.76 6.65 -1.08
CA GLY A 212 -2.35 6.14 -2.30
C GLY A 212 -2.76 7.24 -3.28
N PHE A 213 -2.70 6.91 -4.57
CA PHE A 213 -3.04 7.82 -5.68
C PHE A 213 -3.52 7.01 -6.89
N THR A 214 -4.20 7.65 -7.83
CA THR A 214 -4.47 7.06 -9.16
C THR A 214 -3.64 7.77 -10.20
N ALA A 215 -2.93 7.03 -11.06
CA ALA A 215 -2.33 7.57 -12.28
C ALA A 215 -3.17 7.22 -13.49
N VAL A 216 -3.27 8.17 -14.42
CA VAL A 216 -3.98 8.05 -15.69
C VAL A 216 -3.03 8.38 -16.82
N TYR A 217 -2.96 7.49 -17.80
CA TYR A 217 -2.21 7.66 -19.04
C TYR A 217 -3.11 7.40 -20.23
N SER A 218 -3.06 8.29 -21.22
CA SER A 218 -3.75 8.12 -22.50
C SER A 218 -2.78 8.43 -23.63
N PRO A 219 -2.36 7.44 -24.43
CA PRO A 219 -1.37 7.64 -25.48
C PRO A 219 -1.91 8.42 -26.69
N ASP A 220 -3.19 8.22 -27.02
CA ASP A 220 -3.83 8.71 -28.25
C ASP A 220 -5.12 9.50 -28.00
N GLY A 221 -5.61 9.56 -26.76
CA GLY A 221 -6.90 10.16 -26.40
C GLY A 221 -8.09 9.20 -26.53
N GLU A 222 -7.96 8.09 -27.26
CA GLU A 222 -9.04 7.11 -27.46
C GLU A 222 -8.98 5.97 -26.44
N VAL A 223 -7.79 5.70 -25.90
CA VAL A 223 -7.56 4.67 -24.89
C VAL A 223 -7.06 5.31 -23.60
N VAL A 224 -7.66 4.94 -22.48
CA VAL A 224 -7.34 5.47 -21.16
C VAL A 224 -6.98 4.33 -20.22
N TYR A 225 -5.76 4.34 -19.71
CA TYR A 225 -5.28 3.43 -18.68
C TYR A 225 -5.28 4.14 -17.33
N ARG A 226 -5.97 3.58 -16.34
CA ARG A 226 -6.03 4.14 -14.98
C ARG A 226 -5.59 3.08 -13.97
N MET A 227 -4.60 3.41 -13.16
CA MET A 227 -4.11 2.52 -12.12
C MET A 227 -4.15 3.23 -10.77
N HIS A 228 -4.98 2.73 -9.85
CA HIS A 228 -4.88 3.08 -8.44
C HIS A 228 -3.65 2.37 -7.86
N TYR A 229 -2.85 3.08 -7.09
CA TYR A 229 -1.64 2.57 -6.46
C TYR A 229 -1.75 2.72 -4.95
N ALA A 230 -1.53 1.62 -4.24
CA ALA A 230 -1.46 1.58 -2.79
C ALA A 230 -0.15 0.91 -2.37
N LEU A 231 0.58 1.58 -1.47
CA LEU A 231 1.78 1.05 -0.82
C LEU A 231 1.46 0.79 0.65
N GLU A 232 1.86 -0.36 1.15
CA GLU A 232 1.78 -0.63 2.57
C GLU A 232 2.69 0.33 3.34
N ASP A 233 2.09 1.17 4.19
CA ASP A 233 2.82 2.10 5.04
C ASP A 233 2.37 1.99 6.49
N TYR A 234 3.34 1.95 7.40
CA TYR A 234 3.10 1.89 8.85
C TYR A 234 3.57 3.19 9.50
N PRO A 235 2.71 4.21 9.58
CA PRO A 235 3.05 5.42 10.32
C PRO A 235 3.25 5.09 11.81
N TYR A 236 4.19 5.80 12.42
CA TYR A 236 4.36 5.78 13.88
C TYR A 236 3.05 6.17 14.57
N PHE A 237 2.77 5.55 15.71
CA PHE A 237 1.55 5.77 16.50
C PHE A 237 0.21 5.35 15.83
N SER A 238 0.26 4.58 14.75
CA SER A 238 -0.90 3.88 14.18
C SER A 238 -1.47 2.80 15.13
N VAL A 239 -2.67 2.29 14.81
CA VAL A 239 -3.25 1.14 15.52
C VAL A 239 -2.30 -0.05 15.48
N HIS A 240 -1.70 -0.33 14.31
CA HIS A 240 -0.63 -1.32 14.17
C HIS A 240 0.53 -1.06 15.14
N PHE A 241 1.06 0.17 15.19
CA PHE A 241 2.14 0.55 16.10
C PHE A 241 1.77 0.22 17.56
N TRP A 242 0.59 0.60 18.03
CA TRP A 242 0.16 0.31 19.41
C TRP A 242 -0.06 -1.18 19.67
N LYS A 243 -0.68 -1.90 18.73
CA LYS A 243 -0.85 -3.36 18.82
C LYS A 243 0.50 -4.06 18.94
N ALA A 244 1.49 -3.61 18.17
CA ALA A 244 2.84 -4.17 18.23
C ALA A 244 3.51 -3.91 19.59
N HIS A 245 3.16 -2.84 20.31
CA HIS A 245 3.71 -2.55 21.65
C HIS A 245 3.00 -3.26 22.81
N LEU A 246 1.86 -3.93 22.58
CA LEU A 246 1.07 -4.58 23.63
C LEU A 246 1.87 -5.58 24.47
N PRO A 247 2.72 -6.47 23.91
CA PRO A 247 3.52 -7.40 24.71
C PRO A 247 4.51 -6.68 25.64
N LEU A 248 5.06 -5.55 25.18
CA LEU A 248 6.01 -4.74 25.93
C LEU A 248 5.33 -4.08 27.14
N VAL A 249 4.10 -3.59 26.94
CA VAL A 249 3.24 -3.09 28.02
C VAL A 249 2.95 -4.19 29.05
N VAL A 250 2.69 -5.43 28.63
CA VAL A 250 2.45 -6.57 29.53
C VAL A 250 3.70 -6.88 30.36
N ILE A 251 4.88 -6.96 29.74
CA ILE A 251 6.15 -7.18 30.45
C ILE A 251 6.37 -6.09 31.51
N PHE A 252 6.12 -4.83 31.15
CA PHE A 252 6.26 -3.72 32.09
C PHE A 252 5.26 -3.76 33.23
N ALA A 253 4.00 -4.11 32.95
CA ALA A 253 2.99 -4.28 33.98
C ALA A 253 3.39 -5.38 34.98
N LEU A 254 3.85 -6.52 34.48
CA LEU A 254 4.32 -7.63 35.32
C LEU A 254 5.56 -7.25 36.14
N ALA A 255 6.53 -6.55 35.55
CA ALA A 255 7.70 -6.06 36.27
C ALA A 255 7.33 -5.04 37.36
N GLY A 256 6.41 -4.12 37.07
CA GLY A 256 5.90 -3.14 38.02
C GLY A 256 5.16 -3.78 39.20
N ILE A 257 4.32 -4.79 38.93
CA ILE A 257 3.66 -5.59 39.97
C ILE A 257 4.72 -6.30 40.84
N GLY A 258 5.74 -6.90 40.22
CA GLY A 258 6.83 -7.57 40.94
C GLY A 258 7.60 -6.62 41.86
N ILE A 259 7.87 -5.39 41.43
CA ILE A 259 8.55 -4.37 42.25
C ILE A 259 7.65 -3.88 43.39
N ALA A 260 6.35 -3.72 43.16
CA ALA A 260 5.41 -3.25 44.18
C ALA A 260 5.03 -4.33 45.21
N ALA A 261 5.19 -5.61 44.86
CA ALA A 261 4.92 -6.75 45.72
C ALA A 261 6.10 -7.14 46.64
N VAL A 262 7.27 -6.51 46.46
CA VAL A 262 8.48 -6.64 47.31
C VAL A 262 8.59 -5.43 48.23
#